data_AF-A0A293LKZ2-F1
#
_entry.id   AF-A0A293LKZ2-F1
#
_cell.length_a   1.000
_cell.length_b   1.000
_cell.length_c   1.000
_cell.angle_alpha   90.00
_cell.angle_beta   90.00
_cell.angle_gamma   90.00
#
_symmetry.space_group_name_H-M   'P 1'
#
loop_
_entity.id
_entity.type
_entity.pdbx_description
1 polymer ?
#
loop_
_entity_poly.entity_id
_entity_poly.type
_entity_poly.pdbx_seq_one_letter_code
_entity_poly.pdbx_strand_id
1 'polypeptide(L)'
;MRLIEASPSVARFEPTEALVDTIHEQKILVASQDDKAFKVKFGSNSATVNLSPFSVELYSGEQLVVIANARGLMRFEHYRPKE
;
A
#
# COMPACT_ATOMS: atom_id res chain seq x y z
N MET A 1 4.39 1.08 -1.86
CA MET A 1 2.99 0.58 -1.93
C MET A 1 2.52 0.69 -3.37
N ARG A 2 2.00 -0.40 -3.95
CA ARG A 2 1.44 -0.41 -5.31
C ARG A 2 -0.05 -0.72 -5.22
N LEU A 3 -0.87 0.02 -5.96
CA LEU A 3 -2.31 -0.18 -6.07
C LEU A 3 -2.65 -0.34 -7.55
N ILE A 4 -3.41 -1.37 -7.90
CA ILE A 4 -3.85 -1.67 -9.26
C ILE A 4 -5.30 -2.15 -9.23
N GLU A 5 -6.03 -2.02 -10.34
CA GLU A 5 -7.37 -2.60 -10.46
C GLU A 5 -7.27 -4.11 -10.37
N ALA A 6 -8.22 -4.74 -9.67
CA ALA A 6 -8.27 -6.21 -9.59
C ALA A 6 -8.56 -6.85 -10.96
N SER A 7 -9.38 -6.19 -11.79
CA SER A 7 -9.83 -6.68 -13.10
C SER A 7 -9.87 -5.54 -14.15
N PRO A 8 -8.71 -5.04 -14.62
CA PRO A 8 -8.67 -3.96 -15.59
C PRO A 8 -9.05 -4.45 -16.99
N SER A 9 -9.87 -3.69 -17.72
CA SER A 9 -10.15 -3.98 -19.15
C SER A 9 -8.95 -3.72 -20.06
N VAL A 10 -8.05 -2.83 -19.64
CA VAL A 10 -6.80 -2.50 -20.32
C VAL A 10 -5.70 -2.44 -19.27
N ALA A 11 -4.56 -3.09 -19.53
CA ALA A 11 -3.44 -3.10 -18.60
C ALA A 11 -2.99 -1.66 -18.26
N ARG A 12 -2.73 -1.41 -16.98
CA ARG A 12 -2.12 -0.16 -16.54
C ARG A 12 -0.62 -0.21 -16.78
N PHE A 13 -0.05 0.93 -17.17
CA PHE A 13 1.39 1.05 -17.36
C PHE A 13 2.14 0.82 -16.03
N GLU A 14 3.25 0.08 -16.10
CA GLU A 14 4.19 -0.12 -14.99
C GLU A 14 5.61 0.32 -15.42
N PRO A 15 6.22 1.32 -14.76
CA PRO A 15 7.54 1.85 -15.15
C PRO A 15 8.68 0.97 -14.62
N THR A 16 8.89 -0.19 -15.22
CA THR A 16 9.91 -1.16 -14.77
C THR A 16 11.33 -0.74 -15.14
N GLU A 17 11.49 0.05 -16.20
CA GLU A 17 12.77 0.53 -16.73
C GLU A 17 13.53 1.46 -15.78
N ALA A 18 12.85 2.04 -14.79
CA ALA A 18 13.44 2.93 -13.79
C ALA A 18 13.94 2.19 -12.53
N LEU A 19 13.70 0.88 -12.43
CA LEU A 19 14.08 0.10 -11.25
C LEU A 19 15.55 -0.29 -11.29
N VAL A 20 16.19 -0.27 -10.11
CA VAL A 20 17.56 -0.78 -9.91
C VAL A 20 17.52 -2.16 -9.29
N ASP A 21 18.50 -3.00 -9.61
CA ASP A 21 18.56 -4.41 -9.21
C ASP A 21 18.81 -4.63 -7.70
N THR A 22 19.04 -3.57 -6.94
CA THR A 22 19.36 -3.61 -5.50
C THR A 22 18.12 -3.60 -4.59
N ILE A 23 16.91 -3.65 -5.16
CA ILE A 23 15.68 -3.73 -4.38
C ILE A 23 15.48 -5.19 -3.97
N HIS A 24 15.63 -5.46 -2.67
CA HIS A 24 15.43 -6.80 -2.12
C HIS A 24 14.16 -6.84 -1.27
N GLU A 25 13.33 -7.85 -1.53
CA GLU A 25 12.13 -8.09 -0.76
C GLU A 25 12.48 -8.58 0.66
N GLN A 26 11.65 -8.19 1.62
CA GLN A 26 11.73 -8.68 3.00
C GLN A 26 10.44 -9.41 3.35
N LYS A 27 10.59 -10.43 4.20
CA LYS A 27 9.43 -11.15 4.74
C LYS A 27 8.57 -10.19 5.56
N ILE A 28 7.28 -10.16 5.24
CA ILE A 28 6.26 -9.43 5.97
C ILE A 28 5.55 -10.40 6.92
N LEU A 29 5.44 -10.04 8.20
CA LEU A 29 4.77 -10.84 9.22
C LEU A 29 3.57 -10.07 9.76
N VAL A 30 2.40 -10.71 9.83
CA VAL A 30 1.22 -10.15 10.50
C VAL A 30 1.47 -10.20 12.01
N ALA A 31 1.43 -9.03 12.66
CA ALA A 31 1.62 -8.88 14.09
C ALA A 31 0.29 -8.86 14.85
N SER A 32 -0.74 -8.27 14.27
CA SER A 32 -2.11 -8.26 14.80
C SER A 32 -3.11 -7.98 13.69
N GLN A 33 -4.34 -8.43 13.87
CA GLN A 33 -5.44 -8.18 12.94
C GLN A 33 -6.76 -8.17 13.70
N ASP A 34 -7.63 -7.23 13.34
CA ASP A 34 -9.03 -7.19 13.74
C ASP A 34 -9.90 -6.72 12.55
N ASP A 35 -11.18 -6.44 12.81
CA ASP A 35 -12.15 -6.04 11.79
C ASP A 35 -11.94 -4.62 11.24
N LYS A 36 -11.04 -3.82 11.86
CA LYS A 36 -10.79 -2.42 11.50
C LYS A 36 -9.42 -2.21 10.87
N ALA A 37 -8.42 -2.99 11.29
CA ALA A 37 -7.06 -2.84 10.83
C ALA A 37 -6.24 -4.13 10.96
N PHE A 38 -5.12 -4.16 10.25
CA PHE A 38 -4.06 -5.14 10.51
C PHE A 38 -2.71 -4.45 10.60
N LYS A 39 -1.85 -4.96 11.48
CA LYS A 39 -0.48 -4.50 11.67
C LYS A 39 0.49 -5.54 11.12
N VAL A 40 1.45 -5.10 10.32
CA VAL A 40 2.54 -5.93 9.81
C VAL A 40 3.88 -5.45 10.32
N LYS A 41 4.84 -6.36 10.45
CA LYS A 41 6.25 -6.10 10.78
C LYS A 41 7.16 -6.59 9.66
N PHE A 42 8.22 -5.84 9.40
CA PHE A 42 9.28 -6.15 8.43
C PHE A 42 10.59 -5.51 8.91
N GLY A 43 11.57 -6.34 9.28
CA GLY A 43 12.79 -5.87 9.94
C GLY A 43 12.50 -5.12 11.25
N SER A 44 13.08 -3.92 11.41
CA SER A 44 12.82 -3.00 12.53
C SER A 44 11.57 -2.14 12.34
N ASN A 45 10.87 -2.29 11.22
CA ASN A 45 9.79 -1.40 10.81
C ASN A 45 8.44 -2.09 10.91
N SER A 46 7.37 -1.29 10.98
CA SER A 46 6.00 -1.81 10.95
C SER A 46 5.08 -0.92 10.14
N ALA A 47 3.93 -1.47 9.73
CA ALA A 47 2.87 -0.70 9.12
C ALA A 47 1.51 -1.13 9.68
N THR A 48 0.62 -0.18 9.87
CA THR A 48 -0.80 -0.43 10.19
C THR A 48 -1.62 -0.06 8.96
N VAL A 49 -2.42 -1.00 8.47
CA VAL A 49 -3.37 -0.78 7.38
C VAL A 49 -4.76 -0.69 8.00
N ASN A 50 -5.33 0.51 7.97
CA ASN A 50 -6.70 0.77 8.38
C ASN A 50 -7.64 0.48 7.20
N LEU A 51 -8.73 -0.25 7.44
CA LEU A 51 -9.61 -0.75 6.37
C LEU A 51 -10.65 0.29 5.91
N SER A 52 -11.26 1.02 6.85
CA SER A 52 -12.34 1.97 6.54
C SER A 52 -12.33 3.17 7.49
N PRO A 53 -11.98 4.39 7.01
CA PRO A 53 -11.47 4.69 5.67
C PRO A 53 -10.08 4.09 5.45
N PHE A 54 -9.78 3.68 4.20
CA PHE A 54 -8.48 3.10 3.85
C PHE A 54 -7.33 4.09 4.12
N SER A 55 -6.37 3.69 4.94
CA SER A 55 -5.11 4.43 5.13
C SER A 55 -4.01 3.47 5.56
N VAL A 56 -2.75 3.88 5.33
CA VAL A 56 -1.59 3.08 5.72
C VAL A 56 -0.64 3.95 6.52
N GLU A 57 -0.41 3.59 7.76
CA GLU A 57 0.56 4.23 8.66
C GLU A 57 1.85 3.42 8.64
N LEU A 58 3.00 4.07 8.47
CA LEU A 58 4.31 3.46 8.41
C LEU A 58 5.14 3.91 9.61
N TYR A 59 5.81 2.96 10.25
CA TYR A 59 6.59 3.17 11.47
C TYR A 59 8.02 2.67 11.29
N SER A 60 8.98 3.46 11.75
CA SER A 60 10.39 3.08 11.93
C SER A 60 10.64 2.84 13.42
N GLY A 61 10.77 1.58 13.84
CA GLY A 61 10.63 1.22 15.24
C GLY A 61 9.25 1.59 15.78
N GLU A 62 9.20 2.43 16.81
CA GLU A 62 7.97 2.96 17.41
C GLU A 62 7.55 4.33 16.86
N GLN A 63 8.36 4.94 15.98
CA GLN A 63 8.09 6.27 15.45
C GLN A 63 7.26 6.21 14.17
N LEU A 64 6.10 6.87 14.16
CA LEU A 64 5.33 7.11 12.94
C LEU A 64 6.09 8.04 12.00
N VAL A 65 6.33 7.60 10.76
CA VAL A 65 7.12 8.36 9.77
C VAL A 65 6.29 8.81 8.57
N VAL A 66 5.28 8.05 8.14
CA VAL A 66 4.45 8.36 6.97
C VAL A 66 3.03 7.86 7.21
N ILE A 67 2.03 8.64 6.79
CA ILE A 67 0.65 8.14 6.64
C ILE A 67 0.21 8.34 5.18
N ALA A 68 -0.01 7.24 4.46
CA ALA A 68 -0.63 7.26 3.15
C ALA A 68 -2.15 7.40 3.28
N ASN A 69 -2.74 8.27 2.47
CA ASN A 69 -4.16 8.61 2.46
C ASN A 69 -4.71 9.23 3.77
N ALA A 70 -3.88 9.88 4.59
CA ALA A 70 -4.32 10.53 5.84
C ALA A 70 -5.48 11.52 5.68
N ARG A 71 -5.54 12.18 4.52
CA ARG A 71 -6.54 13.22 4.21
C ARG A 71 -7.72 12.70 3.36
N GLY A 72 -7.79 11.39 3.10
CA GLY A 72 -8.84 10.81 2.25
C GLY A 72 -8.81 11.31 0.79
N LEU A 73 -7.63 11.70 0.31
CA LEU A 73 -7.44 12.24 -1.04
C LEU A 73 -7.08 11.16 -2.08
N MET A 74 -6.99 9.89 -1.68
CA MET A 74 -6.78 8.79 -2.61
C MET A 74 -7.90 8.77 -3.64
N ARG A 75 -7.51 8.85 -4.90
CA ARG A 75 -8.39 8.72 -6.06
C ARG A 75 -7.77 7.72 -7.01
N PHE A 76 -8.60 6.80 -7.48
CA PHE A 76 -8.22 5.81 -8.47
C PHE A 76 -9.36 5.71 -9.48
N GLU A 77 -9.24 6.44 -10.58
CA GLU A 77 -10.26 6.41 -11.63
C GLU A 77 -10.19 5.08 -12.37
N HIS A 78 -11.23 4.28 -12.27
CA HIS A 78 -11.33 3.00 -12.99
C HIS A 78 -11.58 3.24 -14.48
N TYR A 79 -11.17 2.27 -15.30
CA TYR A 79 -11.48 2.31 -16.72
C TYR A 79 -12.99 2.31 -16.96
N ARG A 80 -13.46 3.21 -17.84
CA ARG A 80 -14.86 3.27 -18.29
C ARG A 80 -14.89 3.26 -19.81
N PRO A 81 -15.70 2.39 -20.44
CA PRO A 81 -15.96 2.49 -21.88
C PRO A 81 -16.51 3.88 -22.22
N LYS A 82 -16.17 4.37 -23.41
CA LYS A 82 -16.75 5.61 -23.93
C LYS A 82 -18.20 5.35 -24.34
N GLU A 83 -19.12 6.13 -23.78
CA GLU A 83 -20.51 6.24 -24.26
C GLU A 83 -20.60 7.14 -25.51
#